data_AF-A0A7W1H2H9-F1
#
_entry.id   AF-A0A7W1H2H9-F1
#
_cell.length_a   1.000
_cell.length_b   1.000
_cell.length_c   1.000
_cell.angle_alpha   90.00
_cell.angle_beta   90.00
_cell.angle_gamma   90.00
#
_symmetry.space_group_name_H-M   'P 1'
#
loop_
_entity.id
_entity.type
_entity.pdbx_description
1 polymer ?
#
loop_
_entity_poly.entity_id
_entity_poly.type
_entity_poly.pdbx_seq_one_letter_code
_entity_poly.pdbx_strand_id
1 'polypeptide(L)'
;LTVRISASELGNTKAFKFFAVAISGLVVDPVTGDLDGTNSKADVAPGGGVGLFPYTVNIAKPTLVVRGLATTPAAPKGGKTFTMRMTAARSDTGAVLQNGRVTCVGRAGTARLRAQLARVQGGAVVCTWLIPANAKGKTFRGSVTVVFEGLSASRSISRRIS
;
A
#
# COMPACT_ATOMS: atom_id res chain seq x y z
N LEU A 1 -0.07 -19.15 2.89
CA LEU A 1 0.78 -18.97 4.08
C LEU A 1 1.63 -17.72 3.88
N THR A 2 1.66 -16.80 4.82
CA THR A 2 2.57 -15.64 4.80
C THR A 2 3.35 -15.66 6.10
N VAL A 3 4.68 -15.75 6.00
CA VAL A 3 5.58 -15.70 7.17
C VAL A 3 6.05 -14.26 7.34
N ARG A 4 5.95 -13.71 8.56
CA ARG A 4 6.46 -12.38 8.92
C ARG A 4 7.59 -12.55 9.91
N ILE A 5 8.73 -11.90 9.66
CA ILE A 5 9.92 -11.94 10.50
C ILE A 5 10.47 -10.52 10.63
N SER A 6 10.78 -10.09 11.84
CA SER A 6 11.43 -8.82 12.16
C SER A 6 12.91 -9.02 12.45
N ALA A 7 13.71 -7.97 12.31
CA ALA A 7 15.13 -8.05 12.67
C ALA A 7 15.35 -8.34 14.16
N SER A 8 14.46 -7.88 15.05
CA SER A 8 14.55 -8.17 16.50
C SER A 8 14.41 -9.65 16.82
N GLU A 9 13.56 -10.38 16.10
CA GLU A 9 13.41 -11.84 16.25
C GLU A 9 14.65 -12.61 15.78
N LEU A 10 15.51 -11.97 14.98
CA LEU A 10 16.74 -12.55 14.43
C LEU A 10 18.01 -12.01 15.11
N GLY A 11 17.91 -11.42 16.30
CA GLY A 11 19.07 -10.83 16.99
C GLY A 11 19.71 -9.67 16.21
N ASN A 12 18.90 -8.90 15.48
CA ASN A 12 19.29 -7.83 14.55
C ASN A 12 20.04 -8.29 13.29
N THR A 13 19.99 -9.56 12.94
CA THR A 13 20.49 -10.07 11.65
C THR A 13 19.68 -9.48 10.50
N LYS A 14 20.36 -8.86 9.53
CA LYS A 14 19.73 -8.12 8.41
C LYS A 14 19.76 -8.86 7.08
N ALA A 15 20.49 -9.97 7.01
CA ALA A 15 20.52 -10.85 5.87
C ALA A 15 20.71 -12.27 6.37
N PHE A 16 19.92 -13.19 5.86
CA PHE A 16 20.06 -14.61 6.14
C PHE A 16 19.76 -15.40 4.87
N LYS A 17 20.14 -16.67 4.88
CA LYS A 17 19.75 -17.59 3.82
C LYS A 17 18.81 -18.64 4.41
N PHE A 18 17.80 -19.06 3.65
CA PHE A 18 16.82 -20.05 4.11
C PHE A 18 16.52 -21.10 3.04
N PHE A 19 15.95 -22.22 3.46
CA PHE A 19 15.32 -23.21 2.60
C PHE A 19 13.89 -23.45 3.09
N ALA A 20 13.03 -23.93 2.21
CA ALA A 20 11.68 -24.35 2.53
C ALA A 20 11.58 -25.88 2.38
N VAL A 21 10.90 -26.55 3.31
CA VAL A 21 10.59 -27.97 3.21
C VAL A 21 9.09 -28.16 3.31
N ALA A 22 8.50 -28.82 2.33
CA ALA A 22 7.14 -29.32 2.39
C ALA A 22 7.19 -30.81 2.72
N ILE A 23 6.64 -31.21 3.87
CA ILE A 23 6.58 -32.62 4.31
C ILE A 23 5.11 -33.05 4.31
N SER A 24 4.83 -34.19 3.70
CA SER A 24 3.52 -34.85 3.71
C SER A 24 3.67 -36.29 4.20
N GLY A 25 2.56 -36.93 4.61
CA GLY A 25 2.58 -38.32 5.07
C GLY A 25 3.12 -38.53 6.49
N LEU A 26 3.17 -37.46 7.30
CA LEU A 26 3.41 -37.56 8.74
C LEU A 26 2.15 -38.10 9.43
N VAL A 27 2.33 -39.08 10.31
CA VAL A 27 1.27 -39.62 11.18
C VAL A 27 1.62 -39.28 12.62
N VAL A 28 0.64 -38.94 13.46
CA VAL A 28 0.87 -38.77 14.90
C VAL A 28 0.66 -40.14 15.56
N ASP A 29 1.68 -40.65 16.25
CA ASP A 29 1.56 -41.87 17.04
C ASP A 29 0.49 -41.66 18.12
N PRO A 30 -0.56 -42.50 18.18
CA PRO A 30 -1.68 -42.27 19.08
C PRO A 30 -1.37 -42.60 20.55
N VAL A 31 -0.25 -43.27 20.82
CA VAL A 31 0.18 -43.68 22.17
C VAL A 31 1.18 -42.69 22.75
N THR A 32 2.19 -42.28 21.97
CA THR A 32 3.24 -41.37 22.44
C THR A 32 2.99 -39.90 22.07
N GLY A 33 2.18 -39.65 21.04
CA GLY A 33 1.99 -38.31 20.47
C GLY A 33 3.14 -37.86 19.55
N ASP A 34 4.12 -38.73 19.30
CA ASP A 34 5.27 -38.41 18.45
C ASP A 34 4.87 -38.37 16.98
N LEU A 35 5.65 -37.62 16.18
CA LEU A 35 5.48 -37.61 14.72
C LEU A 35 6.20 -38.82 14.11
N ASP A 36 5.43 -39.74 13.52
CA ASP A 36 5.93 -40.83 12.68
C ASP A 36 6.13 -40.33 11.24
N GLY A 37 7.39 -40.35 10.81
CA GLY A 37 7.83 -39.96 9.47
C GLY A 37 8.08 -41.12 8.51
N THR A 38 7.77 -42.36 8.88
CA THR A 38 8.12 -43.57 8.11
C THR A 38 7.64 -43.52 6.65
N ASN A 39 6.44 -42.99 6.42
CA ASN A 39 5.84 -42.85 5.09
C ASN A 39 5.91 -41.42 4.54
N SER A 40 6.69 -40.54 5.19
CA SER A 40 6.72 -39.14 4.82
C SER A 40 7.40 -38.92 3.47
N LYS A 41 6.92 -37.91 2.74
CA LYS A 41 7.54 -37.38 1.52
C LYS A 41 7.91 -35.94 1.78
N ALA A 42 9.14 -35.57 1.46
CA ALA A 42 9.65 -34.23 1.59
C ALA A 42 10.04 -33.66 0.22
N ASP A 43 9.65 -32.41 -0.02
CA ASP A 43 10.17 -31.59 -1.10
C ASP A 43 10.92 -30.40 -0.49
N VAL A 44 12.15 -30.16 -0.95
CA VAL A 44 13.05 -29.14 -0.40
C VAL A 44 13.36 -28.12 -1.48
N ALA A 45 13.12 -26.86 -1.17
CA ALA A 45 13.43 -25.74 -2.03
C ALA A 45 14.48 -24.80 -1.38
N PRO A 46 15.50 -24.36 -2.13
CA PRO A 46 15.71 -24.67 -3.54
C PRO A 46 16.40 -26.05 -3.68
N GLY A 47 15.84 -26.93 -4.51
CA GLY A 47 16.32 -28.30 -4.70
C GLY A 47 17.48 -28.39 -5.71
N GLY A 48 18.32 -29.42 -5.62
CA GLY A 48 19.35 -29.71 -6.64
C GLY A 48 20.71 -29.02 -6.46
N GLY A 49 21.12 -28.71 -5.23
CA GLY A 49 22.49 -28.21 -4.94
C GLY A 49 22.73 -26.72 -5.21
N VAL A 50 21.67 -25.96 -5.53
CA VAL A 50 21.69 -24.51 -5.83
C VAL A 50 21.84 -23.60 -4.60
N GLY A 51 22.00 -24.17 -3.40
CA GLY A 51 22.26 -23.43 -2.16
C GLY A 51 20.98 -23.06 -1.41
N LEU A 52 20.99 -21.90 -0.73
CA LEU A 52 19.87 -21.41 0.08
C LEU A 52 19.32 -20.13 -0.56
N PHE A 53 18.02 -19.87 -0.42
CA PHE A 53 17.42 -18.61 -0.85
C PHE A 53 18.04 -17.45 -0.07
N PRO A 54 18.68 -16.47 -0.73
CA PRO A 54 19.14 -15.28 -0.06
C PRO A 54 17.94 -14.41 0.32
N TYR A 55 17.95 -13.89 1.54
CA TYR A 55 16.92 -12.96 2.03
C TYR A 55 17.57 -11.76 2.72
N THR A 56 17.06 -10.58 2.40
CA THR A 56 17.43 -9.33 3.08
C THR A 56 16.24 -8.84 3.89
N VAL A 57 16.44 -8.66 5.19
CA VAL A 57 15.42 -8.15 6.10
C VAL A 57 15.30 -6.65 5.87
N ASN A 58 14.12 -6.21 5.43
CA ASN A 58 13.88 -4.78 5.25
C ASN A 58 13.64 -4.12 6.61
N ILE A 59 14.69 -3.55 7.18
CA ILE A 59 14.68 -2.88 8.48
C ILE A 59 14.29 -1.40 8.42
N ALA A 60 14.27 -0.81 7.22
CA ALA A 60 13.80 0.55 7.07
C ALA A 60 12.31 0.55 7.37
N LYS A 61 11.88 1.41 8.31
CA LYS A 61 10.45 1.57 8.60
C LYS A 61 9.73 1.88 7.28
N PRO A 62 8.82 1.02 6.81
CA PRO A 62 8.15 1.25 5.54
C PRO A 62 7.42 2.59 5.58
N THR A 63 7.44 3.30 4.46
CA THR A 63 6.67 4.53 4.27
C THR A 63 5.79 4.40 3.04
N LEU A 64 4.80 5.27 2.92
CA LEU A 64 4.06 5.43 1.68
C LEU A 64 4.65 6.61 0.91
N VAL A 65 5.04 6.35 -0.33
CA VAL A 65 5.57 7.35 -1.24
C VAL A 65 4.57 7.63 -2.35
N VAL A 66 4.45 8.90 -2.72
CA VAL A 66 3.59 9.30 -3.84
C VAL A 66 4.39 9.19 -5.13
N ARG A 67 3.90 8.36 -6.05
CA ARG A 67 4.53 8.09 -7.35
C ARG A 67 3.93 8.89 -8.49
N GLY A 68 2.67 9.30 -8.37
CA GLY A 68 1.98 10.06 -9.40
C GLY A 68 0.84 10.88 -8.85
N LEU A 69 0.57 12.01 -9.50
CA LEU A 69 -0.56 12.87 -9.23
C LEU A 69 -1.10 13.42 -10.55
N ALA A 70 -2.36 13.16 -10.84
CA ALA A 70 -3.05 13.67 -12.01
C ALA A 70 -4.35 14.37 -11.60
N THR A 71 -4.76 15.35 -12.39
CA THR A 71 -6.01 16.07 -12.20
C THR A 71 -6.85 16.11 -13.46
N THR A 72 -8.16 16.03 -13.30
CA THR A 72 -9.10 16.09 -14.42
C THR A 72 -10.31 16.94 -14.04
N PRO A 73 -10.57 18.05 -14.76
CA PRO A 73 -9.68 18.70 -15.75
C PRO A 73 -8.32 19.11 -15.15
N ALA A 74 -7.36 19.49 -16.00
CA ALA A 74 -6.01 19.89 -15.56
C ALA A 74 -6.02 21.05 -14.53
N ALA A 75 -6.96 21.99 -14.69
CA ALA A 75 -7.26 23.05 -13.74
C ALA A 75 -8.76 23.03 -13.38
N PRO A 76 -9.12 23.37 -12.13
CA PRO A 76 -10.51 23.39 -11.68
C PRO A 76 -11.31 24.47 -12.42
N LYS A 77 -12.52 24.12 -12.84
CA LYS A 77 -13.43 25.02 -13.56
C LYS A 77 -14.72 25.21 -12.77
N GLY A 78 -15.20 26.44 -12.66
CA GLY A 78 -16.45 26.76 -11.99
C GLY A 78 -17.63 26.01 -12.62
N GLY A 79 -18.46 25.37 -11.78
CA GLY A 79 -19.63 24.59 -12.19
C GLY A 79 -19.30 23.20 -12.75
N LYS A 80 -18.04 22.75 -12.68
CA LYS A 80 -17.60 21.45 -13.18
C LYS A 80 -17.02 20.59 -12.06
N THR A 81 -17.06 19.28 -12.26
CA THR A 81 -16.37 18.33 -11.40
C THR A 81 -14.87 18.45 -11.61
N PHE A 82 -14.13 18.37 -10.51
CA PHE A 82 -12.67 18.34 -10.49
C PHE A 82 -12.22 17.13 -9.69
N THR A 83 -11.44 16.27 -10.34
CA THR A 83 -10.95 15.01 -9.79
C THR A 83 -9.44 15.07 -9.63
N MET A 84 -8.95 14.66 -8.46
CA MET A 84 -7.55 14.37 -8.20
C MET A 84 -7.35 12.85 -8.10
N ARG A 85 -6.35 12.34 -8.80
CA ARG A 85 -5.95 10.93 -8.77
C ARG A 85 -4.49 10.84 -8.33
N MET A 86 -4.24 10.23 -7.18
CA MET A 86 -2.91 10.09 -6.57
C MET A 86 -2.51 8.62 -6.47
N THR A 87 -1.42 8.24 -7.11
CA THR A 87 -0.83 6.90 -6.99
C THR A 87 0.17 6.90 -5.83
N ALA A 88 -0.09 6.09 -4.82
CA ALA A 88 0.81 5.86 -3.70
C ALA A 88 1.28 4.40 -3.70
N ALA A 89 2.54 4.20 -3.30
CA ALA A 89 3.16 2.89 -3.23
C ALA A 89 3.95 2.75 -1.93
N ARG A 90 4.16 1.51 -1.48
CA ARG A 90 5.08 1.26 -0.36
C ARG A 90 6.52 1.50 -0.80
N SER A 91 7.33 2.09 0.07
CA SER A 91 8.74 2.39 -0.21
C SER A 91 9.63 1.16 -0.28
N ASP A 92 9.27 0.08 0.42
CA ASP A 92 10.06 -1.15 0.59
C ASP A 92 9.89 -2.15 -0.55
N THR A 93 8.67 -2.27 -1.07
CA THR A 93 8.27 -3.27 -2.08
C THR A 93 7.93 -2.65 -3.43
N GLY A 94 7.72 -1.34 -3.48
CA GLY A 94 7.18 -0.67 -4.67
C GLY A 94 5.71 -0.99 -4.97
N ALA A 95 5.05 -1.82 -4.16
CA ALA A 95 3.68 -2.23 -4.37
C ALA A 95 2.72 -1.04 -4.31
N VAL A 96 1.92 -0.88 -5.36
CA VAL A 96 0.88 0.16 -5.45
C VAL A 96 -0.31 -0.21 -4.58
N LEU A 97 -0.85 0.78 -3.86
CA LEU A 97 -1.98 0.58 -2.96
C LEU A 97 -3.25 0.18 -3.72
N GLN A 98 -3.88 -0.91 -3.29
CA GLN A 98 -5.18 -1.37 -3.79
C GLN A 98 -6.34 -0.95 -2.88
N ASN A 99 -6.07 -0.59 -1.62
CA ASN A 99 -7.04 -0.13 -0.64
C ASN A 99 -6.37 0.83 0.37
N GLY A 100 -7.17 1.39 1.28
CA GLY A 100 -6.71 2.32 2.31
C GLY A 100 -7.80 3.31 2.73
N ARG A 101 -7.63 3.93 3.90
CA ARG A 101 -8.52 4.99 4.37
C ARG A 101 -8.16 6.29 3.68
N VAL A 102 -9.09 6.83 2.89
CA VAL A 102 -8.89 8.06 2.12
C VAL A 102 -9.52 9.24 2.84
N THR A 103 -8.79 10.36 2.88
CA THR A 103 -9.30 11.66 3.34
C THR A 103 -9.03 12.71 2.26
N CYS A 104 -10.11 13.36 1.82
CA CYS A 104 -10.07 14.40 0.79
C CYS A 104 -10.54 15.72 1.40
N VAL A 105 -9.72 16.76 1.30
CA VAL A 105 -10.10 18.12 1.74
C VAL A 105 -10.08 19.04 0.52
N GLY A 106 -11.18 19.73 0.26
CA GLY A 106 -11.27 20.74 -0.79
C GLY A 106 -11.68 22.09 -0.23
N ARG A 107 -11.15 23.18 -0.79
CA ARG A 107 -11.61 24.55 -0.51
C ARG A 107 -11.64 25.37 -1.79
N ALA A 108 -12.62 26.26 -1.91
CA ALA A 108 -12.68 27.31 -2.94
C ALA A 108 -12.63 28.68 -2.25
N GLY A 109 -11.48 29.35 -2.29
CA GLY A 109 -11.20 30.49 -1.41
C GLY A 109 -11.18 30.04 0.05
N THR A 110 -12.09 30.58 0.86
CA THR A 110 -12.28 30.21 2.27
C THR A 110 -13.34 29.12 2.47
N ALA A 111 -14.22 28.89 1.48
CA ALA A 111 -15.31 27.93 1.60
C ALA A 111 -14.79 26.49 1.49
N ARG A 112 -15.19 25.62 2.43
CA ARG A 112 -14.90 24.17 2.37
C ARG A 112 -15.79 23.50 1.34
N LEU A 113 -15.22 22.56 0.59
CA LEU A 113 -15.91 21.70 -0.36
C LEU A 113 -15.93 20.27 0.17
N ARG A 114 -17.11 19.65 0.16
CA ARG A 114 -17.27 18.23 0.43
C ARG A 114 -16.87 17.43 -0.80
N ALA A 115 -16.03 16.41 -0.62
CA ALA A 115 -15.74 15.47 -1.70
C ALA A 115 -16.99 14.61 -1.98
N GLN A 116 -17.35 14.48 -3.26
CA GLN A 116 -18.42 13.58 -3.72
C GLN A 116 -17.91 12.14 -3.80
N LEU A 117 -16.62 11.95 -4.06
CA LEU A 117 -15.94 10.66 -4.09
C LEU A 117 -14.63 10.74 -3.31
N ALA A 118 -14.35 9.71 -2.50
CA ALA A 118 -13.12 9.57 -1.73
C ALA A 118 -12.82 8.08 -1.50
N ARG A 119 -12.04 7.45 -2.39
CA ARG A 119 -11.70 6.02 -2.28
C ARG A 119 -10.45 5.66 -3.06
N VAL A 120 -9.94 4.44 -2.86
CA VAL A 120 -8.96 3.84 -3.77
C VAL A 120 -9.72 3.14 -4.90
N GLN A 121 -9.32 3.37 -6.15
CA GLN A 121 -9.90 2.76 -7.34
C GLN A 121 -8.84 2.57 -8.42
N GLY A 122 -8.68 1.34 -8.91
CA GLY A 122 -7.70 0.99 -9.95
C GLY A 122 -6.28 1.39 -9.58
N GLY A 123 -5.83 1.07 -8.36
CA GLY A 123 -4.47 1.38 -7.90
C GLY A 123 -4.18 2.85 -7.58
N ALA A 124 -5.18 3.72 -7.46
CA ALA A 124 -4.95 5.11 -7.06
C ALA A 124 -6.04 5.64 -6.15
N VAL A 125 -5.67 6.60 -5.32
CA VAL A 125 -6.58 7.38 -4.50
C VAL A 125 -7.29 8.39 -5.39
N VAL A 126 -8.62 8.35 -5.40
CA VAL A 126 -9.46 9.23 -6.22
C VAL A 126 -10.31 10.09 -5.30
N CYS A 127 -10.14 11.41 -5.45
CA CYS A 127 -10.97 12.42 -4.81
C CYS A 127 -11.67 13.27 -5.86
N THR A 128 -12.98 13.44 -5.76
CA THR A 128 -13.75 14.28 -6.70
C THR A 128 -14.57 15.32 -5.95
N TRP A 129 -14.54 16.56 -6.43
CA TRP A 129 -15.34 17.67 -5.92
C TRP A 129 -16.13 18.33 -7.04
N LEU A 130 -17.33 18.81 -6.74
CA LEU A 130 -18.01 19.78 -7.59
C LEU A 130 -17.50 21.18 -7.23
N ILE A 131 -16.93 21.88 -8.21
CA ILE A 131 -16.48 23.26 -8.02
C ILE A 131 -17.68 24.20 -8.21
N PRO A 132 -18.03 25.06 -7.24
CA PRO A 132 -19.15 25.97 -7.37
C PRO A 132 -18.98 26.94 -8.56
N ALA A 133 -20.07 27.25 -9.27
CA ALA A 133 -20.03 28.17 -10.42
C ALA A 133 -19.60 29.59 -10.03
N ASN A 134 -19.96 30.05 -8.84
CA ASN A 134 -19.57 31.34 -8.28
C ASN A 134 -18.14 31.38 -7.69
N ALA A 135 -17.37 30.29 -7.83
CA ALA A 135 -16.00 30.22 -7.36
C ALA A 135 -14.96 30.62 -8.43
N LYS A 136 -15.40 30.97 -9.64
CA LYS A 136 -14.51 31.48 -10.70
C LYS A 136 -13.66 32.64 -10.20
N GLY A 137 -12.38 32.65 -10.59
CA GLY A 137 -11.40 33.62 -10.15
C GLY A 137 -10.81 33.35 -8.76
N LYS A 138 -11.46 32.56 -7.90
CA LYS A 138 -10.94 32.14 -6.59
C LYS A 138 -9.87 31.05 -6.74
N THR A 139 -9.16 30.77 -5.65
CA THR A 139 -8.19 29.67 -5.59
C THR A 139 -8.83 28.42 -5.03
N PHE A 140 -8.75 27.32 -5.77
CA PHE A 140 -9.00 25.98 -5.23
C PHE A 140 -7.76 25.49 -4.48
N ARG A 141 -7.96 24.99 -3.26
CA ARG A 141 -6.93 24.26 -2.49
C ARG A 141 -7.45 22.86 -2.19
N GLY A 142 -6.80 21.85 -2.74
CA GLY A 142 -7.15 20.45 -2.58
C GLY A 142 -6.04 19.69 -1.87
N SER A 143 -6.39 18.77 -0.98
CA SER A 143 -5.48 17.80 -0.37
C SER A 143 -6.09 16.40 -0.41
N VAL A 144 -5.25 15.43 -0.76
CA VAL A 144 -5.55 14.01 -0.82
C VAL A 144 -4.60 13.29 0.11
N THR A 145 -5.16 12.53 1.06
CA THR A 145 -4.39 11.73 2.02
C THR A 145 -4.90 10.30 2.00
N VAL A 146 -3.99 9.33 2.05
CA VAL A 146 -4.31 7.91 2.23
C VAL A 146 -3.54 7.35 3.40
N VAL A 147 -4.22 6.52 4.19
CA VAL A 147 -3.64 5.77 5.29
C VAL A 147 -3.82 4.27 5.01
N PHE A 148 -2.73 3.51 5.09
CA PHE A 148 -2.70 2.06 4.91
C PHE A 148 -1.68 1.46 5.88
N GLU A 149 -2.10 0.47 6.67
CA GLU A 149 -1.25 -0.20 7.70
C GLU A 149 -0.56 0.79 8.66
N GLY A 150 -1.25 1.86 9.07
CA GLY A 150 -0.70 2.90 9.94
C GLY A 150 0.30 3.85 9.27
N LEU A 151 0.59 3.66 7.99
CA LEU A 151 1.42 4.55 7.17
C LEU A 151 0.55 5.56 6.44
N SER A 152 1.07 6.75 6.18
CA SER A 152 0.32 7.80 5.48
C SER A 152 1.10 8.43 4.33
N ALA A 153 0.42 8.72 3.23
CA ALA A 153 0.91 9.56 2.15
C ALA A 153 -0.09 10.67 1.84
N SER A 154 0.42 11.87 1.56
CA SER A 154 -0.42 13.03 1.23
C SER A 154 0.17 13.90 0.12
N ARG A 155 -0.71 14.48 -0.69
CA ARG A 155 -0.40 15.56 -1.62
C ARG A 155 -1.47 16.62 -1.62
N SER A 156 -1.03 17.86 -1.80
CA SER A 156 -1.89 19.03 -1.95
C SER A 156 -1.57 19.79 -3.22
N ILE A 157 -2.59 20.47 -3.76
CA ILE A 157 -2.45 21.41 -4.87
C ILE A 157 -3.16 22.72 -4.56
N SER A 158 -2.71 23.78 -5.23
CA SER A 158 -3.36 25.07 -5.26
C SER A 158 -3.42 25.54 -6.72
N ARG A 159 -4.62 25.85 -7.20
CA ARG A 159 -4.87 26.29 -8.58
C ARG A 159 -5.97 27.33 -8.62
N ARG A 160 -5.86 28.31 -9.52
CA ARG A 160 -6.95 29.26 -9.77
C ARG A 160 -8.09 28.54 -10.48
N ILE A 161 -9.32 28.88 -10.11
CA ILE A 161 -10.54 28.38 -10.72
C ILE A 161 -10.87 29.25 -11.91
N SER A 162 -11.02 28.65 -13.10
CA SER A 162 -11.48 29.33 -14.31
C SER A 162 -12.98 29.20 -14.55
#